data_AF-A0A502BHN7-F1
#
_entry.id   AF-A0A502BHN7-F1
#
_cell.length_a   1.000
_cell.length_b   1.000
_cell.length_c   1.000
_cell.angle_alpha   90.00
_cell.angle_beta   90.00
_cell.angle_gamma   90.00
#
_symmetry.space_group_name_H-M   'P 1'
#
loop_
_entity.id
_entity.type
_entity.pdbx_description
1 polymer ?
#
loop_
_entity_poly.entity_id
_entity_poly.type
_entity_poly.pdbx_seq_one_letter_code
_entity_poly.pdbx_strand_id
1 'polypeptide(L)'
;MRRTRPSATQEQRIRSAYIFGDARPKHGKGAALVMPFCDTHAMKEHFVEVSRYVARNAHAVLIFDQAGWNMTNKLKIPKNISLIAQSWIIISIGRREWAHRF
;
A
#
# COMPACT_ATOMS: atom_id res chain seq x y z
N MET A 1 -0.18 -26.21 -19.78
CA MET A 1 -1.41 -25.40 -19.74
C MET A 1 -1.21 -24.22 -18.78
N ARG A 2 -1.35 -22.98 -19.27
CA ARG A 2 -1.24 -21.77 -18.45
C ARG A 2 -2.59 -21.53 -17.77
N ARG A 3 -2.68 -21.75 -16.46
CA ARG A 3 -3.89 -21.47 -15.68
C ARG A 3 -3.99 -19.95 -15.49
N THR A 4 -4.86 -19.30 -16.24
CA THR A 4 -5.13 -17.87 -16.06
C THR A 4 -5.96 -17.69 -14.80
N ARG A 5 -5.57 -16.74 -13.94
CA ARG A 5 -6.36 -16.39 -12.76
C ARG A 5 -7.75 -15.91 -13.24
N PRO A 6 -8.86 -16.50 -12.79
CA PRO A 6 -10.18 -15.97 -13.10
C PRO A 6 -10.26 -14.53 -12.61
N SER A 7 -10.72 -13.62 -13.47
CA SER A 7 -11.06 -12.27 -12.99
C SER A 7 -12.28 -12.41 -12.08
N ALA A 8 -12.12 -12.10 -10.80
CA ALA A 8 -13.25 -12.02 -9.90
C ALA A 8 -14.13 -10.84 -10.34
N THR A 9 -15.42 -11.08 -10.51
CA THR A 9 -16.38 -10.00 -10.66
C THR A 9 -16.34 -9.18 -9.38
N GLN A 10 -16.01 -7.89 -9.48
CA GLN A 10 -16.07 -7.00 -8.32
C GLN A 10 -17.51 -6.99 -7.83
N GLU A 11 -17.74 -7.58 -6.66
CA GLU A 11 -19.07 -7.72 -6.09
C GLU A 11 -19.55 -6.33 -5.60
N GLN A 12 -20.25 -5.60 -6.47
CA GLN A 12 -20.67 -4.21 -6.23
C GLN A 12 -21.79 -4.05 -5.17
N ARG A 13 -22.23 -5.15 -4.54
CA ARG A 13 -23.27 -5.17 -3.52
C ARG A 13 -22.75 -4.83 -2.11
N ILE A 14 -21.44 -4.87 -1.91
CA ILE A 14 -20.79 -4.54 -0.64
C ILE A 14 -20.25 -3.11 -0.75
N ARG A 15 -20.62 -2.24 0.19
CA ARG A 15 -19.94 -0.95 0.37
C ARG A 15 -18.59 -1.22 1.03
N SER A 16 -17.50 -1.00 0.32
CA SER A 16 -16.14 -1.10 0.85
C SER A 16 -15.58 0.28 1.17
N ALA A 17 -14.67 0.31 2.13
CA ALA A 17 -13.75 1.41 2.35
C ALA A 17 -12.33 0.83 2.38
N TYR A 18 -11.37 1.60 1.88
CA TYR A 18 -9.98 1.21 1.79
C TYR A 18 -9.18 2.01 2.80
N ILE A 19 -8.31 1.32 3.55
CA ILE A 19 -7.41 1.93 4.51
C ILE A 19 -6.01 1.92 3.91
N PHE A 20 -5.42 3.11 3.77
CA PHE A 20 -4.03 3.30 3.44
C PHE A 20 -3.30 3.66 4.72
N GLY A 21 -2.24 2.94 5.06
CA GLY A 21 -1.54 3.14 6.31
C GLY A 21 -0.04 2.95 6.16
N ASP A 22 0.72 3.81 6.83
CA ASP A 22 2.14 3.65 7.06
C ASP A 22 2.44 3.60 8.55
N ALA A 23 3.57 2.98 8.89
CA ALA A 23 4.06 2.93 10.26
C ALA A 23 5.54 3.28 10.27
N ARG A 24 5.94 4.01 11.31
CA ARG A 24 7.32 4.35 11.65
C ARG A 24 7.72 3.61 12.93
N PRO A 25 8.31 2.40 12.82
CA PRO A 25 8.49 1.49 13.94
C PRO A 25 9.26 2.09 15.12
N LYS A 26 10.35 2.81 14.84
CA LYS A 26 11.22 3.41 15.86
C LYS A 26 10.49 4.37 16.82
N HIS A 27 9.40 4.99 16.36
CA HIS A 27 8.69 6.02 17.12
C HIS A 27 7.26 5.61 17.50
N GLY A 28 6.80 4.41 17.11
CA GLY A 28 5.43 3.97 17.38
C GLY A 28 4.35 4.90 16.79
N LYS A 29 4.65 5.56 15.67
CA LYS A 29 3.74 6.50 14.98
C LYS A 29 3.40 5.97 13.59
N GLY A 30 2.28 6.40 13.05
CA GLY A 30 1.88 6.11 11.67
C GLY A 30 0.90 7.16 11.17
N ALA A 31 0.74 7.26 9.86
CA ALA A 31 -0.36 7.99 9.25
C ALA A 31 -1.30 7.01 8.54
N ALA A 32 -2.59 7.32 8.53
CA ALA A 32 -3.57 6.49 7.86
C ALA A 32 -4.67 7.36 7.24
N LEU A 33 -5.21 6.89 6.12
CA LEU A 33 -6.28 7.53 5.37
C LEU A 33 -7.33 6.48 4.98
N VAL A 34 -8.60 6.78 5.22
CA VAL A 34 -9.73 5.96 4.78
C VAL A 34 -10.33 6.58 3.52
N MET A 35 -10.38 5.80 2.44
CA MET A 35 -10.87 6.25 1.13
C MET A 35 -11.97 5.33 0.59
N PRO A 36 -12.96 5.86 -0.16
CA PRO A 36 -14.00 5.04 -0.77
C PRO A 36 -13.48 4.16 -1.93
N PHE A 37 -12.32 4.50 -2.51
CA PHE A 37 -11.74 3.78 -3.65
C PHE A 37 -10.24 3.53 -3.45
N CYS A 38 -9.77 2.43 -4.05
CA CYS A 38 -8.37 2.05 -4.07
C CYS A 38 -7.76 2.35 -5.44
N ASP A 39 -7.35 3.60 -5.65
CA ASP A 39 -6.84 4.05 -6.94
C ASP A 39 -5.59 4.94 -6.79
N THR A 40 -5.10 5.44 -7.92
CA THR A 40 -3.93 6.33 -7.94
C THR A 40 -4.17 7.68 -7.26
N HIS A 41 -5.42 8.14 -7.15
CA HIS A 41 -5.74 9.36 -6.40
C HIS A 41 -5.65 9.10 -4.91
N ALA A 42 -6.26 8.03 -4.41
CA ALA A 42 -6.16 7.62 -3.01
C ALA A 42 -4.71 7.41 -2.56
N MET A 43 -3.88 6.78 -3.40
CA MET A 43 -2.45 6.61 -3.11
C MET A 43 -1.68 7.94 -3.06
N LYS A 44 -2.04 8.92 -3.91
CA LYS A 44 -1.44 10.27 -3.84
C LYS A 44 -1.83 10.99 -2.56
N GLU A 45 -3.11 10.93 -2.18
CA GLU A 45 -3.58 11.52 -0.92
C GLU A 45 -2.90 10.87 0.28
N HIS A 46 -2.69 9.54 0.25
CA HIS A 46 -1.90 8.87 1.28
C HIS A 46 -0.47 9.43 1.38
N PHE A 47 0.23 9.64 0.26
CA PHE A 47 1.56 10.26 0.30
C PHE A 47 1.56 11.70 0.84
N VAL A 48 0.56 12.50 0.48
CA VAL A 48 0.39 13.84 1.04
C VAL A 48 0.20 13.76 2.55
N GLU A 49 -0.61 12.81 3.01
CA GLU A 49 -0.84 12.60 4.43
C GLU A 49 0.44 12.20 5.16
N VAL A 50 1.20 11.23 4.65
CA VAL A 50 2.51 10.86 5.21
C VAL A 50 3.44 12.08 5.25
N SER A 51 3.50 12.84 4.15
CA SER A 51 4.41 13.99 3.99
C SER A 51 4.18 15.06 5.07
N ARG A 52 2.92 15.28 5.49
CA ARG A 52 2.56 16.22 6.57
C ARG A 52 3.14 15.82 7.93
N TYR A 53 3.31 14.53 8.19
CA TYR A 53 3.87 14.02 9.45
C TYR A 53 5.39 13.79 9.41
N VAL A 54 6.03 14.01 8.25
CA VAL A 54 7.49 14.04 8.17
C VAL A 54 8.02 15.31 8.83
N ALA A 55 8.92 15.16 9.79
CA ALA A 55 9.51 16.31 10.49
C ALA A 55 10.28 17.23 9.51
N ARG A 56 10.36 18.53 9.82
CA ARG A 56 10.96 19.56 8.94
C ARG A 56 12.37 19.26 8.43
N ASN A 57 13.16 18.49 9.17
CA ASN A 57 14.54 18.09 8.80
C ASN A 57 14.69 16.56 8.66
N ALA A 58 13.62 15.87 8.27
CA ALA A 58 13.61 14.42 8.05
C ALA A 58 13.18 14.09 6.62
N HIS A 59 13.58 12.89 6.17
CA HIS A 59 13.15 12.31 4.90
C HIS A 59 12.54 10.95 5.16
N ALA A 60 11.35 10.68 4.62
CA ALA A 60 10.69 9.39 4.77
C ALA A 60 11.08 8.44 3.65
N VAL A 61 11.36 7.19 4.01
CA VAL A 61 11.56 6.09 3.07
C VAL A 61 10.43 5.11 3.29
N LEU A 62 9.58 4.94 2.28
CA LEU A 62 8.45 4.02 2.32
C LEU A 62 8.77 2.75 1.55
N ILE A 63 8.52 1.60 2.16
CA ILE A 63 8.70 0.29 1.55
C ILE A 63 7.37 -0.17 0.95
N PHE A 64 7.35 -0.45 -0.35
CA PHE A 64 6.14 -0.82 -1.08
C PHE A 64 6.21 -2.23 -1.63
N ASP A 65 5.08 -2.95 -1.55
CA ASP A 65 4.88 -4.15 -2.36
C ASP A 65 4.59 -3.73 -3.79
N GLN A 66 5.38 -4.24 -4.72
CA GLN A 66 5.29 -3.92 -6.15
C GLN A 66 4.03 -4.52 -6.81
N ALA A 67 2.88 -4.53 -6.15
CA ALA A 67 1.63 -4.93 -6.76
C ALA A 67 1.35 -4.01 -7.95
N GLY A 68 0.98 -4.58 -9.11
CA GLY A 68 0.93 -3.85 -10.39
C GLY A 68 0.03 -2.61 -10.44
N TRP A 69 -0.84 -2.40 -9.45
CA TRP A 69 -1.69 -1.22 -9.29
C TRP A 69 -1.05 -0.11 -8.43
N ASN A 70 -0.05 -0.44 -7.60
CA ASN A 70 0.64 0.46 -6.66
C ASN A 70 1.76 1.29 -7.30
N MET A 71 2.19 0.97 -8.52
CA MET A 71 3.33 1.62 -9.18
C MET A 71 2.99 1.99 -10.62
N THR A 72 2.17 3.03 -10.80
CA THR A 72 2.08 3.70 -12.10
C THR A 72 3.06 4.86 -12.13
N ASN A 73 3.71 5.11 -13.28
CA ASN A 73 4.55 6.31 -13.49
C ASN A 73 3.79 7.65 -13.33
N LYS A 74 2.49 7.61 -13.01
CA LYS A 74 1.61 8.77 -12.81
C LYS A 74 1.48 9.19 -11.34
N LEU A 75 2.12 8.48 -10.42
CA LEU A 75 2.13 8.82 -8.99
C LEU A 75 3.06 10.01 -8.75
N LYS A 76 2.50 11.12 -8.26
CA LYS A 76 3.28 12.29 -7.85
C LYS A 76 3.70 12.08 -6.40
N ILE A 77 5.00 11.91 -6.18
CA ILE A 77 5.57 11.65 -4.85
C ILE A 77 6.06 13.00 -4.27
N PRO A 78 5.69 13.36 -3.03
CA PRO A 78 6.22 14.53 -2.35
C PRO A 78 7.75 14.50 -2.24
N LYS A 79 8.41 15.67 -2.30
CA LYS A 79 9.89 15.77 -2.34
C LYS A 79 10.62 15.19 -1.13
N ASN A 80 9.95 15.15 0.02
CA ASN A 80 10.47 14.63 1.30
C ASN A 80 10.19 13.13 1.53
N ILE A 81 9.77 12.42 0.47
CA ILE A 81 9.49 10.99 0.49
C ILE A 81 10.24 10.30 -0.65
N SER A 82 10.82 9.14 -0.36
CA SER A 82 11.30 8.20 -1.39
C SER A 82 10.62 6.85 -1.21
N LEU A 83 10.30 6.22 -2.35
CA LEU A 83 9.74 4.88 -2.36
C LEU A 83 10.85 3.90 -2.68
N ILE A 84 10.95 2.83 -1.89
CA ILE A 84 11.77 1.67 -2.20
C ILE A 84 10.87 0.45 -2.35
N ALA A 85 11.12 -0.32 -3.39
CA ALA A 85 10.45 -1.59 -3.55
C ALA A 85 10.91 -2.56 -2.46
N GLN A 86 9.99 -3.31 -1.87
CA GLN A 86 10.40 -4.45 -1.08
C GLN A 86 11.16 -5.44 -1.97
N SER A 87 12.41 -5.71 -1.62
CA SER A 87 13.14 -6.84 -2.20
C SER A 87 12.54 -8.10 -1.59
N TRP A 88 12.08 -9.04 -2.42
CA TRP A 88 11.34 -10.23 -2.03
C TRP A 88 12.17 -11.18 -1.16
N ILE A 89 12.34 -10.89 0.14
CA ILE A 89 12.86 -11.83 1.15
C ILE A 89 12.09 -11.60 2.46
N ILE A 90 10.80 -11.94 2.47
CA ILE A 90 10.08 -12.25 3.72
C ILE A 90 9.60 -13.70 3.59
N ILE A 91 10.36 -14.61 4.19
CA ILE A 91 9.89 -15.96 4.52
C ILE A 91 8.89 -15.75 5.67
N SER A 92 7.61 -16.00 5.40
CA SER A 92 6.60 -16.12 6.46
C SER A 92 7.05 -17.23 7.43
N ILE A 93 7.49 -16.86 8.64
CA ILE A 93 7.45 -17.77 9.79
C ILE A 93 5.98 -17.91 10.14
N GLY A 94 5.38 -18.94 9.56
CA GLY A 94 3.95 -19.21 9.59
C GLY A 94 3.60 -20.05 8.37
N ARG A 95 3.50 -21.37 8.58
CA ARG A 95 3.00 -22.34 7.61
C ARG A 95 1.69 -21.82 6.99
N ARG A 96 1.69 -21.69 5.66
CA ARG A 96 0.56 -21.22 4.86
C ARG A 96 -0.48 -22.34 4.76
N GLU A 97 -1.39 -22.43 5.73
CA GLU A 97 -2.44 -23.45 5.76
C GLU A 97 -3.88 -22.89 5.81
N TRP A 98 -4.06 -21.57 5.66
CA TRP A 98 -5.38 -20.92 5.80
C TRP A 98 -5.98 -20.32 4.52
N ALA A 99 -5.36 -20.50 3.35
CA ALA A 99 -5.86 -19.94 2.08
C ALA A 99 -6.63 -20.95 1.20
N HIS A 100 -7.21 -21.99 1.81
CA HIS A 100 -8.12 -22.95 1.16
C HIS A 100 -9.54 -22.80 1.70
N ARG A 101 -10.14 -21.63 1.46
CA ARG A 101 -11.59 -21.43 1.34
C ARG A 101 -11.79 -19.97 0.95
N PHE A 102 -12.78 -19.76 0.09
CA PHE A 102 -13.12 -18.52 -0.63
C PHE A 102 -12.34 -18.36 -1.95
#